data_AF-A0A0A2SN96-F1
#
_entry.id   AF-A0A0A2SN96-F1
#
_cell.length_a   1.000
_cell.length_b   1.000
_cell.length_c   1.000
_cell.angle_alpha   90.00
_cell.angle_beta   90.00
_cell.angle_gamma   90.00
#
_symmetry.space_group_name_H-M   'P 1'
#
loop_
_entity.id
_entity.type
_entity.pdbx_description
1 polymer ?
#
loop_
_entity_poly.entity_id
_entity_poly.type
_entity_poly.pdbx_seq_one_letter_code
_entity_poly.pdbx_strand_id
1 'polypeptide(L)'
;MSIIKRIKNIIYEPNTYIAIVIGALFGGISGCLVGLFSGGFIGYELKICSECPTYLFGFNIGFVDLNMVVGAIIGGVIGAALGGSVTGLVTTVHIYRNSRLPKTLSNKNIKEVLLKSLWISIEISIGIILGAIIGSLESPGIGLAVGALIGTALMLLITTLENRTKK
;
A
#
# COMPACT_ATOMS: atom_id res chain seq x y z
N MET A 1 -16.47 -25.17 9.84
CA MET A 1 -16.20 -24.85 8.42
C MET A 1 -14.70 -24.64 8.27
N SER A 2 -13.99 -25.41 7.43
CA SER A 2 -12.51 -25.33 7.38
C SER A 2 -12.02 -23.99 6.81
N ILE A 3 -10.83 -23.57 7.24
CA ILE A 3 -10.18 -22.31 6.81
C ILE A 3 -10.08 -22.25 5.27
N ILE A 4 -9.79 -23.38 4.64
CA ILE A 4 -9.68 -23.51 3.17
C ILE A 4 -11.02 -23.20 2.48
N LYS A 5 -12.15 -23.65 3.05
CA LYS A 5 -13.49 -23.32 2.51
C LYS A 5 -13.81 -21.83 2.65
N ARG A 6 -13.38 -21.18 3.74
CA ARG A 6 -13.54 -19.73 3.91
C ARG A 6 -12.70 -18.94 2.90
N ILE A 7 -11.44 -19.33 2.70
CA ILE A 7 -10.55 -18.69 1.73
C ILE A 7 -11.11 -18.84 0.31
N LYS A 8 -11.55 -20.04 -0.09
CA LYS A 8 -12.23 -20.23 -1.38
C LYS A 8 -13.44 -19.32 -1.52
N ASN A 9 -14.31 -19.24 -0.51
CA ASN A 9 -15.50 -18.40 -0.60
C ASN A 9 -15.17 -16.91 -0.74
N ILE A 10 -14.08 -16.44 -0.12
CA ILE A 10 -13.58 -15.07 -0.25
C ILE A 10 -13.04 -14.83 -1.67
N ILE A 11 -12.32 -15.80 -2.26
CA ILE A 11 -11.71 -15.63 -3.60
C ILE A 11 -12.76 -15.67 -4.72
N TYR A 12 -13.79 -16.51 -4.58
CA TYR A 12 -14.82 -16.69 -5.62
C TYR A 12 -15.95 -15.65 -5.56
N GLU A 13 -15.93 -14.71 -4.61
CA GLU A 13 -16.94 -13.66 -4.52
C GLU A 13 -16.57 -12.51 -5.47
N PRO A 14 -17.42 -12.09 -6.40
CA PRO A 14 -17.07 -11.05 -7.38
C PRO A 14 -16.77 -9.69 -6.74
N ASN A 15 -17.34 -9.40 -5.57
CA ASN A 15 -17.11 -8.16 -4.83
C ASN A 15 -15.68 -8.04 -4.29
N THR A 16 -15.10 -9.16 -3.85
CA THR A 16 -13.74 -9.19 -3.29
C THR A 16 -12.68 -9.04 -4.39
N TYR A 17 -12.97 -9.47 -5.62
CA TYR A 17 -12.10 -9.20 -6.77
C TYR A 17 -12.01 -7.70 -7.08
N ILE A 18 -13.14 -6.98 -7.07
CA ILE A 18 -13.12 -5.51 -7.24
C ILE A 18 -12.35 -4.86 -6.08
N ALA A 19 -12.58 -5.36 -4.85
CA ALA A 19 -11.93 -4.86 -3.65
C ALA A 19 -10.41 -4.98 -3.71
N ILE A 20 -9.91 -6.16 -4.11
CA ILE A 20 -8.47 -6.43 -4.14
C ILE A 20 -7.78 -5.64 -5.24
N VAL A 21 -8.40 -5.49 -6.41
CA VAL A 21 -7.81 -4.75 -7.53
C VAL A 21 -7.70 -3.26 -7.21
N ILE A 22 -8.78 -2.66 -6.69
CA ILE A 22 -8.77 -1.24 -6.31
C ILE A 22 -7.83 -1.01 -5.12
N GLY A 23 -7.88 -1.87 -4.10
CA GLY A 23 -7.00 -1.77 -2.94
C GLY A 23 -5.53 -1.91 -3.32
N ALA A 24 -5.19 -2.86 -4.19
CA ALA A 24 -3.82 -3.05 -4.66
C ALA A 24 -3.33 -1.89 -5.52
N LEU A 25 -4.21 -1.28 -6.34
CA LEU A 25 -3.85 -0.12 -7.15
C LEU A 25 -3.47 1.08 -6.27
N PHE A 26 -4.35 1.49 -5.34
CA PHE A 26 -4.11 2.65 -4.48
C PHE A 26 -3.00 2.39 -3.45
N GLY A 27 -2.96 1.17 -2.88
CA GLY A 27 -1.88 0.74 -2.02
C GLY A 27 -0.53 0.68 -2.74
N GLY A 28 -0.53 0.23 -4.00
CA GLY A 28 0.67 0.18 -4.82
C GLY A 28 1.20 1.56 -5.14
N ILE A 29 0.33 2.52 -5.48
CA ILE A 29 0.73 3.91 -5.75
C ILE A 29 1.30 4.56 -4.49
N SER A 30 0.59 4.49 -3.37
CA SER A 30 1.05 5.07 -2.10
C SER A 30 2.32 4.41 -1.57
N GLY A 31 2.39 3.09 -1.62
CA GLY A 31 3.59 2.31 -1.27
C GLY A 31 4.77 2.59 -2.18
N CYS A 32 4.55 2.78 -3.49
CA CYS A 32 5.59 3.16 -4.45
C CYS A 32 6.20 4.53 -4.10
N LEU A 33 5.36 5.53 -3.82
CA LEU A 33 5.83 6.86 -3.43
C LEU A 33 6.69 6.80 -2.17
N VAL A 34 6.18 6.16 -1.12
CA VAL A 34 6.92 5.95 0.13
C VAL A 34 8.22 5.18 -0.12
N GLY A 35 8.18 4.14 -0.94
CA GLY A 35 9.32 3.33 -1.32
C GLY A 35 10.39 4.09 -2.10
N LEU A 36 9.99 4.96 -3.04
CA LEU A 36 10.91 5.80 -3.82
C LEU A 36 11.68 6.76 -2.91
N PHE A 37 10.98 7.45 -2.01
CA PHE A 37 11.64 8.39 -1.09
C PHE A 37 12.48 7.67 -0.05
N SER A 38 11.93 6.69 0.68
CA SER A 38 12.68 5.94 1.70
C SER A 38 13.88 5.21 1.10
N GLY A 39 13.68 4.49 0.00
CA GLY A 39 14.73 3.77 -0.72
C GLY A 39 15.79 4.71 -1.27
N GLY A 40 15.41 5.90 -1.75
CA GLY A 40 16.36 6.92 -2.20
C GLY A 40 17.29 7.39 -1.08
N PHE A 41 16.73 7.76 0.08
CA PHE A 41 17.53 8.19 1.24
C PHE A 41 18.41 7.07 1.79
N ILE A 42 17.87 5.86 1.93
CA ILE A 42 18.63 4.69 2.39
C ILE A 42 19.75 4.34 1.39
N GLY A 43 19.45 4.41 0.09
CA GLY A 43 20.41 4.15 -0.98
C GLY A 43 21.57 5.13 -0.96
N TYR A 44 21.28 6.41 -0.76
CA TYR A 44 22.28 7.46 -0.59
C TYR A 44 23.19 7.21 0.62
N GLU A 45 22.61 6.94 1.80
CA GLU A 45 23.39 6.73 3.03
C GLU A 45 24.24 5.45 2.99
N LEU A 46 23.69 4.34 2.48
CA LEU A 46 24.37 3.04 2.45
C LEU A 46 25.30 2.85 1.25
N LYS A 47 25.32 3.80 0.30
CA LYS A 47 26.13 3.73 -0.94
C LYS A 47 25.97 2.39 -1.67
N ILE A 48 24.72 1.98 -1.88
CA ILE A 48 24.35 0.65 -2.41
C ILE A 48 25.02 0.32 -3.77
N CYS A 49 25.45 1.32 -4.52
CA CYS A 49 26.04 1.21 -5.86
C CYS A 49 27.41 1.93 -5.92
N SER A 50 28.32 1.65 -4.97
CA SER A 50 29.63 2.33 -4.88
C SER A 50 30.55 2.14 -6.09
N GLU A 51 30.37 1.06 -6.87
CA GLU A 51 31.18 0.72 -8.04
C GLU A 51 30.40 0.78 -9.36
N CYS A 52 29.18 1.32 -9.33
CA CYS A 52 28.32 1.28 -10.50
C CYS A 52 28.81 2.25 -11.59
N PRO A 53 28.95 1.78 -12.85
CA PRO A 53 29.48 2.62 -13.90
C PRO A 53 28.53 3.78 -14.19
N THR A 54 29.04 5.00 -14.11
CA THR A 54 28.30 6.25 -14.41
C THR A 54 27.69 6.28 -15.81
N TYR A 55 28.18 5.46 -16.74
CA TYR A 55 27.66 5.36 -18.11
C TYR A 55 26.36 4.54 -18.22
N LEU A 56 26.08 3.62 -17.29
CA LEU A 56 24.97 2.65 -17.43
C LEU A 56 23.59 3.27 -17.17
N PHE A 57 23.56 4.38 -16.42
CA PHE A 57 22.34 5.14 -16.15
C PHE A 57 22.33 6.54 -16.74
N GLY A 58 23.39 7.02 -17.40
CA GLY A 58 23.40 8.27 -18.18
C GLY A 58 23.08 9.57 -17.43
N PHE A 59 22.79 9.52 -16.13
CA PHE A 59 22.40 10.66 -15.31
C PHE A 59 23.59 11.15 -14.48
N ASN A 60 24.56 11.79 -15.15
CA ASN A 60 25.49 12.67 -14.45
C ASN A 60 24.84 14.07 -14.35
N ILE A 61 23.69 14.15 -13.68
CA ILE A 61 23.09 15.42 -13.29
C ILE A 61 23.73 15.74 -11.94
N GLY A 62 24.51 16.82 -11.84
CA GLY A 62 25.36 17.13 -10.66
C GLY A 62 24.64 17.29 -9.30
N PHE A 63 23.36 16.93 -9.21
CA PHE A 63 22.51 16.98 -8.02
C PHE A 63 21.95 15.61 -7.59
N VAL A 64 22.11 14.53 -8.38
CA VAL A 64 21.46 13.23 -8.10
C VAL A 64 22.49 12.11 -8.05
N ASP A 65 22.70 11.57 -6.85
CA ASP A 65 23.60 10.42 -6.61
C ASP A 65 23.02 9.13 -7.22
N LEU A 66 23.85 8.38 -7.96
CA LEU A 66 23.43 7.10 -8.57
C LEU A 66 22.95 6.10 -7.52
N ASN A 67 23.55 6.14 -6.34
CA ASN A 67 23.15 5.38 -5.16
C ASN A 67 21.70 5.69 -4.71
N MET A 68 21.30 6.96 -4.79
CA MET A 68 19.95 7.41 -4.48
C MET A 68 18.95 6.92 -5.53
N VAL A 69 19.30 6.96 -6.82
CA VAL A 69 18.41 6.49 -7.90
C VAL A 69 18.17 4.98 -7.80
N VAL A 70 19.24 4.20 -7.63
CA VAL A 70 19.14 2.74 -7.50
C VAL A 70 18.36 2.37 -6.24
N GLY A 71 18.65 3.03 -5.12
CA GLY A 71 17.89 2.87 -3.88
C GLY A 71 16.41 3.21 -4.06
N ALA A 72 16.09 4.30 -4.75
CA ALA A 72 14.71 4.71 -5.02
C ALA A 72 13.98 3.68 -5.90
N ILE A 73 14.60 3.16 -6.95
CA ILE A 73 13.97 2.15 -7.82
C ILE A 73 13.67 0.87 -7.02
N ILE A 74 14.66 0.36 -6.27
CA ILE A 74 14.49 -0.84 -5.44
C ILE A 74 13.40 -0.61 -4.39
N GLY A 75 13.49 0.51 -3.67
CA GLY A 75 12.52 0.90 -2.67
C GLY A 75 11.12 1.07 -3.25
N GLY A 76 10.99 1.66 -4.43
CA GLY A 76 9.73 1.85 -5.15
C GLY A 76 9.07 0.52 -5.51
N VAL A 77 9.84 -0.46 -6.02
CA VAL A 77 9.31 -1.80 -6.34
C VAL A 77 8.85 -2.54 -5.08
N ILE A 78 9.69 -2.56 -4.04
CA ILE A 78 9.35 -3.20 -2.76
C ILE A 78 8.14 -2.51 -2.12
N GLY A 79 8.15 -1.18 -2.09
CA GLY A 79 7.08 -0.35 -1.55
C GLY A 79 5.77 -0.56 -2.29
N ALA A 80 5.78 -0.61 -3.63
CA ALA A 80 4.60 -0.90 -4.43
C ALA A 80 4.03 -2.29 -4.15
N ALA A 81 4.90 -3.31 -4.07
CA ALA A 81 4.49 -4.68 -3.77
C ALA A 81 3.87 -4.81 -2.36
N LEU A 82 4.52 -4.23 -1.35
CA LEU A 82 4.05 -4.26 0.04
C LEU A 82 2.79 -3.41 0.23
N GLY A 83 2.78 -2.17 -0.27
CA GLY A 83 1.61 -1.29 -0.19
C GLY A 83 0.40 -1.87 -0.92
N GLY A 84 0.60 -2.42 -2.13
CA GLY A 84 -0.46 -3.05 -2.90
C GLY A 84 -1.02 -4.30 -2.23
N SER A 85 -0.14 -5.20 -1.74
CA SER A 85 -0.57 -6.42 -1.06
C SER A 85 -1.32 -6.13 0.24
N VAL A 86 -0.80 -5.23 1.08
CA VAL A 86 -1.44 -4.89 2.36
C VAL A 86 -2.78 -4.21 2.11
N THR A 87 -2.82 -3.11 1.35
CA THR A 87 -4.09 -2.38 1.11
C THR A 87 -5.10 -3.24 0.37
N GLY A 88 -4.68 -4.04 -0.60
CA GLY A 88 -5.54 -5.01 -1.28
C GLY A 88 -6.17 -6.01 -0.31
N LEU A 89 -5.39 -6.60 0.59
CA LEU A 89 -5.88 -7.53 1.60
C LEU A 89 -6.84 -6.85 2.58
N VAL A 90 -6.50 -5.66 3.08
CA VAL A 90 -7.34 -4.94 4.06
C VAL A 90 -8.68 -4.53 3.46
N THR A 91 -8.67 -3.92 2.26
CA THR A 91 -9.90 -3.54 1.56
C THR A 91 -10.78 -4.76 1.29
N THR A 92 -10.17 -5.90 0.90
CA THR A 92 -10.89 -7.16 0.67
C THR A 92 -11.56 -7.68 1.93
N VAL A 93 -10.83 -7.73 3.05
CA VAL A 93 -11.38 -8.18 4.33
C VAL A 93 -12.51 -7.27 4.81
N HIS A 94 -12.36 -5.96 4.63
CA HIS A 94 -13.36 -4.98 5.05
C HIS A 94 -14.65 -5.11 4.21
N ILE A 95 -14.54 -5.25 2.89
CA ILE A 95 -15.69 -5.48 2.00
C ILE A 95 -16.35 -6.82 2.28
N TYR A 96 -15.58 -7.88 2.46
CA TYR A 96 -16.12 -9.22 2.77
C TYR A 96 -16.89 -9.25 4.10
N ARG A 97 -16.43 -8.52 5.11
CA ARG A 97 -17.11 -8.43 6.40
C ARG A 97 -18.33 -7.50 6.39
N ASN A 98 -18.48 -6.66 5.37
CA ASN A 98 -19.55 -5.67 5.32
C ASN A 98 -20.89 -6.34 4.97
N SER A 99 -21.73 -6.52 6.00
CA SER A 99 -23.02 -7.22 5.88
C SER A 99 -24.08 -6.43 5.07
N ARG A 100 -23.80 -5.16 4.75
CA ARG A 100 -24.67 -4.32 3.93
C ARG A 100 -24.45 -4.47 2.43
N LEU A 101 -23.40 -5.16 1.99
CA LEU A 101 -23.13 -5.37 0.58
C LEU A 101 -23.78 -6.67 0.08
N PRO A 102 -24.50 -6.63 -1.06
CA PRO A 102 -25.12 -7.81 -1.64
C PRO A 102 -24.05 -8.78 -2.12
N LYS A 103 -24.15 -10.06 -1.73
CA LYS A 103 -23.20 -11.13 -2.09
C LYS A 103 -23.12 -11.41 -3.60
N THR A 104 -24.17 -11.05 -4.33
CA THR A 104 -24.25 -11.21 -5.79
C THR A 104 -24.00 -9.87 -6.48
N LEU A 105 -22.96 -9.82 -7.32
CA LEU A 105 -22.66 -8.65 -8.14
C LEU A 105 -23.73 -8.51 -9.24
N SER A 106 -24.38 -7.37 -9.29
CA SER A 106 -25.33 -6.99 -10.35
C SER A 106 -24.97 -5.60 -10.86
N ASN A 107 -25.31 -5.30 -12.11
CA ASN A 107 -25.03 -4.01 -12.75
C ASN A 107 -25.61 -2.83 -11.94
N LYS A 108 -26.67 -3.06 -11.15
CA LYS A 108 -27.26 -2.06 -10.25
C LYS A 108 -26.44 -1.78 -8.98
N ASN A 109 -25.67 -2.76 -8.51
CA ASN A 109 -24.98 -2.72 -7.22
C ASN A 109 -23.45 -2.56 -7.35
N ILE A 110 -22.91 -2.77 -8.55
CA ILE A 110 -21.46 -2.71 -8.82
C ILE A 110 -20.88 -1.33 -8.47
N LYS A 111 -21.63 -0.26 -8.74
CA LYS A 111 -21.21 1.12 -8.44
C LYS A 111 -21.04 1.35 -6.94
N GLU A 112 -21.90 0.76 -6.11
CA GLU A 112 -21.81 0.91 -4.64
C GLU A 112 -20.62 0.14 -4.08
N VAL A 113 -20.39 -1.09 -4.55
CA VAL A 113 -19.22 -1.90 -4.15
C VAL A 113 -17.93 -1.20 -4.56
N LEU A 114 -17.87 -0.67 -5.78
CA LEU A 114 -16.73 0.07 -6.30
C LEU A 114 -16.45 1.31 -5.46
N LEU A 115 -17.44 2.15 -5.20
CA LEU A 115 -17.29 3.38 -4.41
C LEU A 115 -16.81 3.10 -2.98
N LYS A 116 -17.39 2.09 -2.31
CA LYS A 116 -16.93 1.72 -0.95
C LYS A 116 -15.50 1.20 -0.97
N SER A 117 -15.15 0.37 -1.95
CA SER A 117 -13.79 -0.12 -2.12
C SER A 117 -12.80 1.03 -2.31
N LEU A 118 -13.19 2.00 -3.13
CA LEU A 118 -12.36 3.17 -3.46
C LEU A 118 -12.16 4.04 -2.22
N TRP A 119 -13.23 4.29 -1.46
CA TRP A 119 -13.16 5.06 -0.21
C TRP A 119 -12.23 4.43 0.82
N ILE A 120 -12.41 3.14 1.11
CA ILE A 120 -11.57 2.41 2.08
C ILE A 120 -10.10 2.42 1.63
N SER A 121 -9.85 2.22 0.33
CA SER A 121 -8.49 2.19 -0.20
C SER A 121 -7.80 3.56 -0.14
N ILE A 122 -8.55 4.65 -0.40
CA ILE A 122 -8.05 6.02 -0.22
C ILE A 122 -7.71 6.28 1.24
N GLU A 123 -8.60 5.92 2.16
CA GLU A 123 -8.41 6.13 3.59
C GLU A 123 -7.12 5.45 4.08
N ILE A 124 -6.94 4.16 3.75
CA ILE A 124 -5.71 3.42 4.10
C ILE A 124 -4.47 4.08 3.47
N SER A 125 -4.56 4.52 2.21
CA SER A 125 -3.45 5.19 1.51
C SER A 125 -3.06 6.52 2.16
N ILE A 126 -4.04 7.28 2.66
CA ILE A 126 -3.79 8.51 3.44
C ILE A 126 -3.07 8.15 4.74
N GLY A 127 -3.48 7.09 5.44
CA GLY A 127 -2.80 6.61 6.64
C GLY A 127 -1.34 6.24 6.40
N ILE A 128 -1.06 5.54 5.29
CA ILE A 128 0.30 5.21 4.84
C ILE A 128 1.12 6.49 4.63
N ILE A 129 0.60 7.44 3.85
CA ILE A 129 1.32 8.67 3.49
C ILE A 129 1.54 9.56 4.72
N LEU A 130 0.52 9.78 5.56
CA LEU A 130 0.65 10.59 6.77
C LEU A 130 1.62 9.94 7.76
N GLY A 131 1.52 8.63 7.96
CA GLY A 131 2.47 7.90 8.78
C GLY A 131 3.90 8.07 8.27
N ALA A 132 4.10 7.95 6.95
CA ALA A 132 5.39 8.15 6.30
C ALA A 132 5.93 9.58 6.49
N ILE A 133 5.09 10.61 6.30
CA ILE A 133 5.46 12.01 6.51
C ILE A 133 5.87 12.24 7.97
N ILE A 134 5.10 11.74 8.93
CA ILE A 134 5.40 11.89 10.36
C ILE A 134 6.73 11.20 10.69
N GLY A 135 6.91 9.96 10.26
CA GLY A 135 8.15 9.22 10.49
C GLY A 135 9.37 9.85 9.79
N SER A 136 9.16 10.50 8.65
CA SER A 136 10.24 11.21 7.94
C SER A 136 10.82 12.38 8.73
N LEU A 137 10.06 12.95 9.68
CA LEU A 137 10.54 14.01 10.57
C LEU A 137 11.66 13.52 11.50
N GLU A 138 11.66 12.23 11.85
CA GLU A 138 12.69 11.61 12.68
C GLU A 138 13.88 11.14 11.84
N SER A 139 13.61 10.43 10.74
CA SER A 139 14.64 10.11 9.74
C SER A 139 14.05 9.92 8.34
N PRO A 140 14.65 10.52 7.30
CA PRO A 140 14.05 10.60 5.96
C PRO A 140 14.02 9.26 5.21
N GLY A 141 14.87 8.30 5.59
CA GLY A 141 14.89 6.93 5.05
C GLY A 141 14.08 5.95 5.90
N ILE A 142 14.68 5.52 7.01
CA ILE A 142 14.12 4.48 7.90
C ILE A 142 12.84 4.97 8.56
N GLY A 143 12.82 6.21 9.07
CA GLY A 143 11.65 6.81 9.71
C GLY A 143 10.46 6.89 8.77
N LEU A 144 10.68 7.21 7.49
CA LEU A 144 9.63 7.21 6.47
C LEU A 144 9.01 5.80 6.28
N ALA A 145 9.84 4.75 6.24
CA ALA A 145 9.36 3.36 6.13
C ALA A 145 8.64 2.88 7.40
N VAL A 146 9.20 3.15 8.58
CA VAL A 146 8.60 2.78 9.87
C VAL A 146 7.30 3.54 10.12
N GLY A 147 7.28 4.84 9.79
CA GLY A 147 6.10 5.68 9.87
C GLY A 147 4.97 5.16 8.98
N ALA A 148 5.27 4.75 7.75
CA ALA A 148 4.29 4.12 6.85
C ALA A 148 3.69 2.84 7.46
N LEU A 149 4.53 1.98 8.06
CA LEU A 149 4.07 0.77 8.75
C LEU A 149 3.15 1.09 9.94
N ILE A 150 3.52 2.07 10.76
CA ILE A 150 2.73 2.51 11.91
C ILE A 150 1.39 3.10 11.45
N GLY A 151 1.40 3.98 10.44
CA GLY A 151 0.18 4.55 9.87
C GLY A 151 -0.77 3.48 9.31
N THR A 152 -0.21 2.46 8.66
CA THR A 152 -0.98 1.30 8.18
C THR A 152 -1.59 0.52 9.33
N ALA A 153 -0.81 0.24 10.39
CA ALA A 153 -1.27 -0.50 11.57
C ALA A 153 -2.38 0.25 12.33
N LEU A 154 -2.27 1.57 12.46
CA LEU A 154 -3.29 2.44 13.06
C LEU A 154 -4.58 2.41 12.25
N MET A 155 -4.51 2.55 10.92
CA MET A 155 -5.71 2.48 10.07
C MET A 155 -6.37 1.10 10.13
N LEU A 156 -5.58 0.03 10.19
CA LEU A 156 -6.06 -1.33 10.42
C LEU A 156 -6.80 -1.45 11.75
N LEU A 157 -6.26 -0.88 12.83
CA LEU A 157 -6.91 -0.87 14.14
C LEU A 157 -8.23 -0.10 14.11
N ILE A 158 -8.24 1.11 13.56
CA ILE A 158 -9.42 1.98 13.47
C ILE A 158 -10.53 1.29 12.67
N THR A 159 -10.22 0.79 11.47
CA THR A 159 -11.19 0.10 10.60
C THR A 159 -11.73 -1.20 11.22
N THR A 160 -10.93 -1.88 12.06
CA THR A 160 -11.38 -3.08 12.77
C THR A 160 -12.27 -2.73 13.96
N LEU A 161 -11.96 -1.66 14.69
CA LEU A 161 -12.78 -1.16 15.79
C LEU A 161 -14.13 -0.64 15.28
N GLU A 162 -14.15 0.16 14.22
CA GLU A 162 -15.38 0.72 13.65
C GLU A 162 -16.35 -0.39 13.20
N ASN A 163 -15.83 -1.48 12.64
CA ASN A 163 -16.63 -2.65 12.27
C ASN A 163 -17.19 -3.43 13.48
N ARG A 164 -16.59 -3.32 14.67
CA ARG A 164 -17.17 -3.88 15.90
C ARG A 164 -18.29 -3.01 16.45
N THR A 165 -18.13 -1.68 16.37
CA THR A 165 -19.10 -0.73 16.92
C THR A 165 -20.38 -0.62 16.07
N LYS A 166 -20.30 -0.91 14.76
CA LYS A 166 -21.46 -0.93 13.85
C LYS A 166 -22.23 -2.26 13.84
N LYS A 167 -21.84 -3.24 14.65
CA LYS A 167 -22.47 -4.56 14.78
C LYS A 167 -23.39 -4.58 15.98
#